data_AF-A0A2G5EAZ6-F1
#
_entry.id   AF-A0A2G5EAZ6-F1
#
_cell.length_a   1.000
_cell.length_b   1.000
_cell.length_c   1.000
_cell.angle_alpha   90.00
_cell.angle_beta   90.00
_cell.angle_gamma   90.00
#
_symmetry.space_group_name_H-M   'P 1'
#
loop_
_entity.id
_entity.type
_entity.pdbx_description
1 polymer ?
#
loop_
_entity_poly.entity_id
_entity_poly.type
_entity_poly.pdbx_seq_one_letter_code
_entity_poly.pdbx_strand_id
1 'polypeptide(L)'
;METCSATLKTNASLFRNSDNGFFGEKIKGSVKNRVWGRKWDKSLKTQCDVKRKANGVISSVLASDVDQEPLIRQPQFFSNQKADPKKVTSIILGGGAGTRLFPLTSRRAKPAVPIGGCYRLIDIPMSNCINSGINKIFILTQFNSASLNRHIARTYNFGNGVNFGDGFVEVLAATQTPGEAGKQWFQGTADAVRQFTWVFEDAKTKNVEHILILSGDHLYRMDYMNFVQKHIDTNADITVSCIPMDDSRASDYGLMKIDHTGQIIEFSEKPKGANLKAMQVDTTLLGLSPLEAKSCPYIASMGVYVFKTDVLLKLLKWRYPTSNDFGSEIIPAAVADHNVQVKKTLS
;
A
#
# COMPACT_ATOMS: atom_id res chain seq x y z
N MET A 1 41.47 -8.86 47.39
CA MET A 1 42.58 -9.10 46.45
C MET A 1 42.07 -8.83 45.04
N GLU A 2 42.60 -7.76 44.45
CA GLU A 2 42.82 -7.50 43.02
C GLU A 2 41.62 -7.37 42.05
N THR A 3 41.18 -6.12 41.92
CA THR A 3 40.99 -5.44 40.63
C THR A 3 42.34 -5.24 39.93
N CYS A 4 42.42 -5.49 38.62
CA CYS A 4 43.58 -5.10 37.81
C CYS A 4 43.12 -4.29 36.59
N SER A 5 43.54 -3.02 36.60
CA SER A 5 43.52 -2.05 35.52
C SER A 5 44.82 -2.17 34.72
N ALA A 6 44.79 -1.89 33.42
CA ALA A 6 45.99 -1.62 32.63
C ALA A 6 45.86 -0.24 31.97
N THR A 7 46.70 0.67 32.42
CA THR A 7 47.02 1.97 31.81
C THR A 7 48.47 1.91 31.32
N LEU A 8 48.85 2.77 30.36
CA LEU A 8 50.17 3.33 29.98
C LEU A 8 50.18 3.48 28.43
N LYS A 9 50.62 4.56 27.78
CA LYS A 9 51.40 5.73 28.17
C LYS A 9 51.25 6.83 27.10
N THR A 10 51.28 8.06 27.59
CA THR A 10 51.64 9.38 27.00
C THR A 10 52.79 9.37 25.97
N ASN A 11 53.02 10.33 25.06
CA ASN A 11 53.01 11.80 25.21
C ASN A 11 53.27 12.56 23.89
N ALA A 12 52.89 13.85 23.91
CA ALA A 12 53.50 15.03 23.24
C ALA A 12 53.30 15.25 21.71
N SER A 13 53.08 16.46 21.17
CA SER A 13 52.86 17.81 21.72
C SER A 13 52.63 18.82 20.55
N LEU A 14 51.94 19.95 20.85
CA LEU A 14 52.11 21.31 20.26
C LEU A 14 51.69 21.53 18.78
N PHE A 15 51.12 22.64 18.29
CA PHE A 15 50.99 24.05 18.71
C PHE A 15 49.74 24.69 18.04
N ARG A 16 49.36 25.86 18.57
CA ARG A 16 48.22 26.77 18.25
C ARG A 16 48.54 27.79 17.14
N ASN A 17 47.47 28.51 16.73
CA ASN A 17 47.34 29.84 16.07
C ASN A 17 47.20 29.87 14.53
N SER A 18 46.11 30.40 13.96
CA SER A 18 45.65 31.81 13.82
C SER A 18 46.45 32.56 12.74
N ASP A 19 45.84 32.85 11.57
CA ASP A 19 45.44 34.21 11.13
C ASP A 19 45.09 34.35 9.63
N ASN A 20 44.44 35.47 9.35
CA ASN A 20 43.78 36.01 8.15
C ASN A 20 44.61 36.25 6.85
N GLY A 21 43.89 36.47 5.73
CA GLY A 21 44.33 37.22 4.52
C GLY A 21 44.02 36.49 3.19
N PHE A 22 43.00 36.82 2.38
CA PHE A 22 42.79 37.95 1.44
C PHE A 22 43.73 37.99 0.20
N PHE A 23 43.18 37.70 -1.00
CA PHE A 23 43.38 38.28 -2.36
C PHE A 23 42.81 37.29 -3.42
N GLY A 24 41.82 37.63 -4.26
CA GLY A 24 41.97 38.28 -5.60
C GLY A 24 42.42 37.25 -6.65
N GLU A 25 41.68 36.86 -7.71
CA GLU A 25 41.21 37.67 -8.83
C GLU A 25 40.19 36.91 -9.73
N LYS A 26 39.41 37.68 -10.49
CA LYS A 26 38.46 37.28 -11.57
C LYS A 26 39.12 37.38 -12.94
N ILE A 27 38.82 36.47 -13.89
CA ILE A 27 38.78 36.72 -15.36
C ILE A 27 37.73 35.74 -15.95
N LYS A 28 36.50 36.11 -16.39
CA LYS A 28 35.98 36.84 -17.57
C LYS A 28 36.17 36.19 -18.97
N GLY A 29 35.05 36.02 -19.71
CA GLY A 29 34.95 35.94 -21.18
C GLY A 29 34.43 34.59 -21.71
N SER A 30 33.16 34.37 -22.07
CA SER A 30 32.29 34.93 -23.13
C SER A 30 32.51 34.37 -24.56
N VAL A 31 31.63 33.44 -24.93
CA VAL A 31 30.88 33.26 -26.20
C VAL A 31 31.49 33.76 -27.52
N LYS A 32 31.60 32.86 -28.52
CA LYS A 32 31.12 33.08 -29.90
C LYS A 32 31.00 31.80 -30.75
N ASN A 33 29.85 31.70 -31.41
CA ASN A 33 29.52 30.80 -32.52
C ASN A 33 30.54 30.82 -33.67
N ARG A 34 30.71 29.69 -34.35
CA ARG A 34 30.77 29.66 -35.82
C ARG A 34 30.38 28.30 -36.42
N VAL A 35 29.48 28.42 -37.39
CA VAL A 35 29.00 27.44 -38.35
C VAL A 35 30.13 27.00 -39.29
N TRP A 36 30.20 25.70 -39.60
CA TRP A 36 30.62 25.21 -40.91
C TRP A 36 29.97 23.86 -41.22
N GLY A 37 29.42 23.73 -42.43
CA GLY A 37 28.67 22.56 -42.89
C GLY A 37 29.43 21.67 -43.88
N ARG A 38 28.66 20.69 -44.39
CA ARG A 38 28.96 19.62 -45.38
C ARG A 38 29.76 18.46 -44.76
N LYS A 39 29.36 17.19 -44.86
CA LYS A 39 28.82 16.43 -46.00
C LYS A 39 28.01 15.22 -45.52
N TRP A 40 27.06 14.80 -46.36
CA TRP A 40 26.30 13.55 -46.26
C TRP A 40 27.19 12.31 -46.30
N ASP A 41 26.83 11.30 -45.50
CA ASP A 41 27.01 9.89 -45.86
C ASP A 41 25.77 9.09 -45.47
N LYS A 42 25.21 8.40 -46.47
CA LYS A 42 24.11 7.43 -46.35
C LYS A 42 24.71 6.10 -45.89
N SER A 43 24.16 5.51 -44.83
CA SER A 43 24.35 4.08 -44.56
C SER A 43 23.03 3.47 -44.12
N LEU A 44 22.47 2.64 -45.02
CA LEU A 44 21.39 1.70 -44.75
C LEU A 44 21.93 0.59 -43.84
N LYS A 45 21.31 0.40 -42.68
CA LYS A 45 21.39 -0.86 -41.93
C LYS A 45 19.99 -1.27 -41.50
N THR A 46 19.51 -2.32 -42.16
CA THR A 46 18.49 -3.25 -41.70
C THR A 46 18.95 -3.90 -40.40
N GLN A 47 18.07 -3.96 -39.40
CA GLN A 47 18.26 -4.85 -38.25
C GLN A 47 16.92 -5.51 -37.91
N CYS A 48 16.96 -6.85 -37.92
CA CYS A 48 15.87 -7.77 -37.61
C CYS A 48 15.52 -7.73 -36.12
N ASP A 49 14.25 -7.53 -35.80
CA ASP A 49 13.70 -7.78 -34.47
C ASP A 49 13.26 -9.25 -34.35
N VAL A 50 14.00 -10.00 -33.53
CA VAL A 50 13.68 -11.37 -33.11
C VAL A 50 12.64 -11.32 -31.99
N LYS A 51 11.36 -11.54 -32.31
CA LYS A 51 10.32 -11.81 -31.31
C LYS A 51 10.31 -13.30 -30.95
N ARG A 52 10.70 -13.62 -29.70
CA ARG A 52 10.49 -14.94 -29.10
C ARG A 52 8.98 -15.16 -28.87
N LYS A 53 8.39 -16.12 -29.58
CA LYS A 53 7.02 -16.62 -29.35
C LYS A 53 7.01 -17.52 -28.13
N ALA A 54 6.02 -17.35 -27.25
CA ALA A 54 5.68 -18.29 -26.19
C ALA A 54 4.87 -19.45 -26.79
N ASN A 55 5.18 -20.68 -26.37
CA ASN A 55 4.56 -21.91 -26.84
C ASN A 55 3.14 -22.07 -26.26
N GLY A 56 2.12 -22.01 -27.12
CA GLY A 56 0.79 -22.55 -26.83
C GLY A 56 0.68 -23.94 -27.42
N VAL A 57 0.35 -24.94 -26.60
CA VAL A 57 0.08 -26.31 -27.05
C VAL A 57 -1.29 -26.33 -27.73
N ILE A 58 -1.32 -26.69 -29.00
CA ILE A 58 -2.56 -26.92 -29.76
C ILE A 58 -2.77 -28.43 -29.83
N SER A 59 -3.75 -28.96 -29.11
CA SER A 59 -4.25 -30.32 -29.33
C SER A 59 -5.46 -30.23 -30.27
N SER A 60 -5.33 -30.74 -31.49
CA SER A 60 -6.47 -31.02 -32.35
C SER A 60 -6.76 -32.51 -32.31
N VAL A 61 -7.99 -32.87 -31.94
CA VAL A 61 -8.50 -34.24 -32.04
C VAL A 61 -9.29 -34.30 -33.35
N LEU A 62 -8.86 -35.14 -34.29
CA LEU A 62 -9.57 -35.38 -35.55
C LEU A 62 -10.71 -36.35 -35.27
N ALA A 63 -11.95 -35.86 -35.34
CA ALA A 63 -13.12 -36.70 -35.50
C ALA A 63 -13.49 -36.72 -36.99
N SER A 64 -13.64 -37.91 -37.54
CA SER A 64 -14.07 -38.15 -38.92
C SER A 64 -15.56 -37.88 -39.08
N ASP A 65 -15.88 -37.19 -40.18
CA ASP A 65 -17.17 -37.12 -40.87
C ASP A 65 -18.33 -36.40 -40.17
N VAL A 66 -18.62 -35.19 -40.67
CA VAL A 66 -19.94 -34.67 -41.13
C VAL A 66 -19.78 -33.17 -41.40
N ASP A 67 -20.30 -32.72 -42.54
CA ASP A 67 -20.33 -31.33 -43.00
C ASP A 67 -20.91 -30.36 -41.96
N GLN A 68 -20.05 -29.73 -41.17
CA GLN A 68 -20.35 -28.48 -40.47
C GLN A 68 -19.10 -27.60 -40.50
N GLU A 69 -19.26 -26.36 -40.96
CA GLU A 69 -18.22 -25.34 -40.87
C GLU A 69 -17.67 -25.32 -39.43
N PRO A 70 -16.34 -25.45 -39.23
CA PRO A 70 -15.79 -25.33 -37.91
C PRO A 70 -16.01 -23.90 -37.45
N LEU A 71 -16.94 -23.70 -36.52
CA LEU A 71 -17.02 -22.48 -35.72
C LEU A 71 -15.69 -22.35 -34.99
N ILE A 72 -14.77 -21.59 -35.59
CA ILE A 72 -13.56 -21.12 -34.95
C ILE A 72 -14.03 -20.23 -33.80
N ARG A 73 -14.26 -20.82 -32.63
CA ARG A 73 -14.30 -20.07 -31.37
C ARG A 73 -12.90 -19.50 -31.21
N GLN A 74 -12.72 -18.25 -31.63
CA GLN A 74 -11.58 -17.47 -31.19
C GLN A 74 -11.57 -17.59 -29.66
N PRO A 75 -10.46 -18.04 -29.03
CA PRO A 75 -10.35 -17.90 -27.61
C PRO A 75 -10.55 -16.40 -27.34
N GLN A 76 -11.56 -16.07 -26.54
CA GLN A 76 -11.69 -14.71 -26.04
C GLN A 76 -10.38 -14.45 -25.30
N PHE A 77 -9.48 -13.74 -25.97
CA PHE A 77 -8.35 -13.12 -25.32
C PHE A 77 -9.00 -12.09 -24.40
N PHE A 78 -9.33 -12.50 -23.18
CA PHE A 78 -9.44 -11.57 -22.08
C PHE A 78 -8.08 -10.88 -22.06
N SER A 79 -8.02 -9.67 -22.60
CA SER A 79 -6.89 -8.81 -22.38
C SER A 79 -6.85 -8.65 -20.87
N ASN A 80 -5.95 -9.37 -20.17
CA ASN A 80 -5.76 -9.15 -18.75
C ASN A 80 -5.42 -7.68 -18.60
N GLN A 81 -6.39 -6.90 -18.12
CA GLN A 81 -6.26 -5.47 -18.00
C GLN A 81 -5.18 -5.25 -16.96
N LYS A 82 -4.03 -4.77 -17.40
CA LYS A 82 -2.93 -4.46 -16.49
C LYS A 82 -3.37 -3.33 -15.58
N ALA A 83 -3.15 -3.49 -14.28
CA ALA A 83 -3.45 -2.49 -13.28
C ALA A 83 -2.70 -1.18 -13.61
N ASP A 84 -3.44 -0.10 -13.76
CA ASP A 84 -2.87 1.25 -13.96
C ASP A 84 -2.76 1.96 -12.60
N PRO A 85 -1.55 2.29 -12.13
CA PRO A 85 -1.37 2.96 -10.85
C PRO A 85 -2.07 4.33 -10.79
N LYS A 86 -2.32 5.00 -11.93
CA LYS A 86 -2.99 6.31 -11.97
C LYS A 86 -4.47 6.24 -11.59
N LYS A 87 -5.08 5.06 -11.73
CA LYS A 87 -6.46 4.77 -11.38
C LYS A 87 -6.62 4.29 -9.93
N VAL A 88 -5.53 4.26 -9.17
CA VAL A 88 -5.51 3.84 -7.77
C VAL A 88 -5.26 5.04 -6.87
N THR A 89 -6.04 5.16 -5.81
CA THR A 89 -5.78 6.11 -4.71
C THR A 89 -5.57 5.35 -3.42
N SER A 90 -4.60 5.79 -2.62
CA SER A 90 -4.30 5.21 -1.31
C SER A 90 -4.87 6.08 -0.18
N ILE A 91 -5.48 5.43 0.80
CA ILE A 91 -5.93 6.03 2.06
C ILE A 91 -5.16 5.35 3.19
N ILE A 92 -4.32 6.12 3.85
CA ILE A 92 -3.57 5.65 5.02
C ILE A 92 -4.32 6.08 6.28
N LEU A 93 -4.79 5.09 7.02
CA LEU A 93 -5.45 5.28 8.30
C LEU A 93 -4.38 5.49 9.38
N GLY A 94 -4.26 6.71 9.87
CA GLY A 94 -3.28 7.12 10.87
C GLY A 94 -3.53 6.61 12.30
N GLY A 95 -4.46 5.66 12.46
CA GLY A 95 -4.78 5.01 13.72
C GLY A 95 -5.48 5.90 14.75
N GLY A 96 -6.01 5.24 15.80
CA GLY A 96 -6.64 5.91 16.94
C GLY A 96 -5.62 6.42 17.98
N ALA A 97 -6.06 6.55 19.23
CA ALA A 97 -5.30 7.18 20.32
C ALA A 97 -3.93 6.54 20.64
N GLY A 98 -3.64 5.34 20.12
CA GLY A 98 -2.31 4.74 20.21
C GLY A 98 -1.87 4.38 21.63
N THR A 99 -2.81 3.95 22.48
CA THR A 99 -2.60 3.66 23.91
C THR A 99 -1.54 2.58 24.17
N ARG A 100 -1.43 1.57 23.29
CA ARG A 100 -0.43 0.49 23.38
C ARG A 100 1.03 0.97 23.32
N LEU A 101 1.29 2.10 22.67
CA LEU A 101 2.64 2.67 22.55
C LEU A 101 2.86 3.85 23.50
N PHE A 102 1.98 4.06 24.47
CA PHE A 102 2.21 5.05 25.51
C PHE A 102 3.50 4.69 26.29
N PRO A 103 4.42 5.64 26.56
CA PRO A 103 4.30 7.10 26.43
C PRO A 103 4.77 7.69 25.09
N LEU A 104 5.19 6.88 24.11
CA LEU A 104 5.70 7.37 22.82
C LEU A 104 4.66 8.17 22.01
N THR A 105 3.38 7.87 22.22
CA THR A 105 2.21 8.53 21.59
C THR A 105 1.64 9.70 22.39
N SER A 106 2.23 10.07 23.53
CA SER A 106 1.71 11.13 24.42
C SER A 106 1.54 12.49 23.72
N ARG A 107 2.51 12.89 22.88
CA ARG A 107 2.53 14.19 22.17
C ARG A 107 2.52 14.06 20.64
N ARG A 108 2.31 12.85 20.11
CA ARG A 108 2.37 12.58 18.66
C ARG A 108 1.40 11.47 18.27
N ALA A 109 0.89 11.55 17.04
CA ALA A 109 0.12 10.47 16.44
C ALA A 109 0.96 9.17 16.36
N LYS A 110 0.30 8.00 16.42
CA LYS A 110 0.96 6.70 16.24
C LYS A 110 1.84 6.65 14.98
N PRO A 111 1.41 7.11 13.79
CA PRO A 111 2.22 7.07 12.58
C PRO A 111 3.45 7.99 12.63
N ALA A 112 3.46 8.97 13.53
CA ALA A 112 4.58 9.89 13.72
C ALA A 112 5.63 9.38 14.73
N VAL A 113 5.46 8.16 15.25
CA VAL A 113 6.45 7.52 16.12
C VAL A 113 7.72 7.23 15.30
N PRO A 114 8.91 7.66 15.76
CA PRO A 114 10.17 7.39 15.08
C PRO A 114 10.54 5.91 15.11
N ILE A 115 11.13 5.42 14.02
CA ILE A 115 11.65 4.06 13.85
C ILE A 115 13.00 4.13 13.13
N GLY A 116 13.89 3.17 13.42
CA GLY A 116 15.15 3.03 12.65
C GLY A 116 16.06 4.27 12.65
N GLY A 117 15.97 5.13 13.68
CA GLY A 117 16.77 6.34 13.82
C GLY A 117 16.26 7.55 13.01
N CYS A 118 16.10 7.41 11.70
CA CYS A 118 15.78 8.52 10.80
C CYS A 118 14.37 8.48 10.17
N TYR A 119 13.60 7.43 10.41
CA TYR A 119 12.27 7.23 9.80
C TYR A 119 11.14 7.34 10.83
N ARG A 120 9.91 7.34 10.34
CA ARG A 120 8.68 7.24 11.12
C ARG A 120 7.81 6.11 10.61
N LEU A 121 6.88 5.63 11.43
CA LEU A 121 5.96 4.55 11.04
C LEU A 121 5.21 4.84 9.72
N ILE A 122 4.78 6.09 9.51
CA ILE A 122 4.10 6.51 8.27
C ILE A 122 4.96 6.37 7.01
N ASP A 123 6.29 6.39 7.13
CA ASP A 123 7.18 6.33 5.97
C ASP A 123 7.10 4.96 5.28
N ILE A 124 6.74 3.91 6.02
CA ILE A 124 6.62 2.56 5.48
C ILE A 124 5.48 2.43 4.44
N PRO A 125 4.19 2.70 4.80
CA PRO A 125 3.12 2.66 3.81
C PRO A 125 3.29 3.71 2.71
N MET A 126 3.88 4.87 3.02
CA MET A 126 4.20 5.90 2.02
C MET A 126 5.21 5.40 0.98
N SER A 127 6.33 4.83 1.42
CA SER A 127 7.34 4.26 0.53
C SER A 127 6.78 3.08 -0.28
N ASN A 128 5.94 2.23 0.31
CA ASN A 128 5.28 1.16 -0.43
C ASN A 128 4.36 1.72 -1.54
N CYS A 129 3.59 2.79 -1.27
CA CYS A 129 2.75 3.44 -2.29
C CYS A 129 3.60 4.00 -3.43
N ILE A 130 4.62 4.80 -3.10
CA ILE A 130 5.48 5.46 -4.08
C ILE A 130 6.24 4.44 -4.92
N ASN A 131 6.79 3.38 -4.30
CA ASN A 131 7.48 2.31 -5.02
C ASN A 131 6.53 1.47 -5.90
N SER A 132 5.24 1.43 -5.55
CA SER A 132 4.18 0.83 -6.37
C SER A 132 3.69 1.77 -7.48
N GLY A 133 4.22 2.99 -7.58
CA GLY A 133 3.78 4.01 -8.54
C GLY A 133 2.47 4.72 -8.17
N ILE A 134 1.91 4.45 -6.98
CA ILE A 134 0.69 5.07 -6.48
C ILE A 134 1.04 6.44 -5.90
N ASN A 135 0.59 7.49 -6.57
CA ASN A 135 0.94 8.87 -6.27
C ASN A 135 -0.18 9.72 -5.65
N LYS A 136 -1.41 9.21 -5.59
CA LYS A 136 -2.56 9.87 -4.96
C LYS A 136 -2.75 9.28 -3.57
N ILE A 137 -2.33 10.02 -2.54
CA ILE A 137 -2.28 9.50 -1.18
C ILE A 137 -3.00 10.46 -0.23
N PHE A 138 -4.01 9.95 0.46
CA PHE A 138 -4.68 10.61 1.57
C PHE A 138 -4.22 9.98 2.88
N ILE A 139 -3.94 10.81 3.88
CA ILE A 139 -3.57 10.37 5.22
C ILE A 139 -4.64 10.86 6.19
N LEU A 140 -5.42 9.94 6.76
CA LEU A 140 -6.43 10.27 7.76
C LEU A 140 -5.78 10.30 9.15
N THR A 141 -5.97 11.38 9.91
CA THR A 141 -5.43 11.48 11.27
C THR A 141 -6.40 12.16 12.22
N GLN A 142 -6.48 11.65 13.44
CA GLN A 142 -7.42 12.15 14.46
C GLN A 142 -6.72 12.92 15.58
N PHE A 143 -5.52 12.48 15.98
CA PHE A 143 -4.83 12.97 17.18
C PHE A 143 -3.44 13.49 16.90
N ASN A 144 -3.03 14.55 17.62
CA ASN A 144 -1.63 15.02 17.70
C ASN A 144 -0.93 15.08 16.33
N SER A 145 -1.60 15.66 15.34
CA SER A 145 -1.22 15.64 13.92
C SER A 145 -0.12 16.64 13.56
N ALA A 146 0.20 17.62 14.41
CA ALA A 146 1.17 18.68 14.09
C ALA A 146 2.56 18.13 13.72
N SER A 147 3.06 17.13 14.45
CA SER A 147 4.34 16.49 14.14
C SER A 147 4.28 15.70 12.83
N LEU A 148 3.15 15.03 12.56
CA LEU A 148 2.91 14.27 11.34
C LEU A 148 2.85 15.21 10.13
N ASN A 149 2.02 16.25 10.17
CA ASN A 149 1.88 17.26 9.13
C ASN A 149 3.22 17.90 8.79
N ARG A 150 4.01 18.30 9.80
CA ARG A 150 5.34 18.87 9.59
C ARG A 150 6.29 17.92 8.87
N HIS A 151 6.22 16.62 9.17
CA HIS A 151 7.04 15.62 8.52
C HIS A 151 6.62 15.37 7.08
N ILE A 152 5.32 15.19 6.84
CA ILE A 152 4.79 15.03 5.49
C ILE A 152 5.11 16.26 4.62
N ALA A 153 4.89 17.46 5.15
CA ALA A 153 5.17 18.71 4.47
C ALA A 153 6.67 19.02 4.26
N ARG A 154 7.60 18.26 4.86
CA ARG A 154 9.05 18.42 4.64
C ARG A 154 9.62 17.31 3.77
N THR A 155 9.20 16.08 4.01
CA THR A 155 9.73 14.89 3.35
C THR A 155 9.03 14.63 2.02
N TYR A 156 7.73 14.91 1.96
CA TYR A 156 6.86 14.59 0.82
C TYR A 156 6.19 15.84 0.22
N ASN A 157 6.73 17.03 0.48
CA ASN A 157 6.29 18.27 -0.17
C ASN A 157 7.22 18.57 -1.35
N PHE A 158 6.75 18.23 -2.53
CA PHE A 158 7.56 18.07 -3.73
C PHE A 158 7.81 19.37 -4.52
N GLY A 159 7.79 20.52 -3.85
CA GLY A 159 7.96 21.83 -4.49
C GLY A 159 9.26 21.99 -5.30
N ASN A 160 10.29 21.17 -5.08
CA ASN A 160 11.61 21.32 -5.71
C ASN A 160 12.19 20.01 -6.30
N GLY A 161 11.48 19.30 -7.18
CA GLY A 161 12.15 18.43 -8.18
C GLY A 161 11.72 16.97 -8.32
N VAL A 162 10.66 16.51 -7.65
CA VAL A 162 10.02 15.22 -7.96
C VAL A 162 8.63 15.52 -8.52
N ASN A 163 8.53 15.67 -9.85
CA ASN A 163 7.25 15.96 -10.50
C ASN A 163 6.31 14.75 -10.37
N PHE A 164 5.41 14.82 -9.41
CA PHE A 164 4.34 13.84 -9.20
C PHE A 164 3.22 13.90 -10.26
N GLY A 165 3.35 14.71 -11.31
CA GLY A 165 2.30 14.87 -12.32
C GLY A 165 1.00 15.34 -11.66
N ASP A 166 -0.04 14.50 -11.69
CA ASP A 166 -1.34 14.72 -11.01
C ASP A 166 -1.37 14.27 -9.53
N GLY A 167 -0.28 13.70 -9.03
CA GLY A 167 -0.19 13.09 -7.71
C GLY A 167 -0.02 14.10 -6.58
N PHE A 168 -0.50 13.73 -5.40
CA PHE A 168 -0.46 14.57 -4.21
C PHE A 168 -0.46 13.70 -2.94
N VAL A 169 0.04 14.29 -1.86
CA VAL A 169 -0.04 13.71 -0.51
C VAL A 169 -0.76 14.72 0.36
N GLU A 170 -1.98 14.38 0.77
CA GLU A 170 -2.83 15.27 1.56
C GLU A 170 -3.16 14.64 2.92
N VAL A 171 -2.97 15.42 3.99
CA VAL A 171 -3.34 14.98 5.33
C VAL A 171 -4.71 15.53 5.69
N LEU A 172 -5.67 14.63 5.85
CA LEU A 172 -7.04 14.93 6.26
C LEU A 172 -7.13 14.70 7.77
N ALA A 173 -7.05 15.80 8.50
CA ALA A 173 -7.22 15.77 9.95
C ALA A 173 -8.69 15.88 10.32
N ALA A 174 -9.13 15.14 11.35
CA ALA A 174 -10.44 15.34 11.95
C ALA A 174 -10.60 16.82 12.36
N THR A 175 -11.54 17.52 11.75
CA THR A 175 -11.90 18.88 12.13
C THR A 175 -13.13 18.83 13.02
N GLN A 176 -13.08 19.53 14.15
CA GLN A 176 -14.26 19.72 14.98
C GLN A 176 -15.21 20.66 14.21
N THR A 177 -16.24 20.11 13.58
CA THR A 177 -17.23 20.92 12.86
C THR A 177 -18.16 21.60 13.89
N PRO A 178 -18.64 22.83 13.68
CA PRO A 178 -19.65 23.42 14.57
C PRO A 178 -20.96 22.61 14.53
N GLY A 179 -21.52 22.26 15.70
CA GLY A 179 -22.76 21.50 15.85
C GLY A 179 -22.62 20.21 16.68
N GLU A 180 -23.73 19.57 17.05
CA GLU A 180 -23.71 18.33 17.86
C GLU A 180 -23.03 17.16 17.12
N ALA A 181 -23.20 17.08 15.79
CA ALA A 181 -22.51 16.11 14.94
C ALA A 181 -21.00 16.36 14.82
N GLY A 182 -20.55 17.62 14.94
CA GLY A 182 -19.15 17.96 14.80
C GLY A 182 -18.33 17.93 16.09
N LYS A 183 -18.96 17.61 17.24
CA LYS A 183 -18.28 17.20 18.48
C LYS A 183 -17.79 15.75 18.45
N GLN A 184 -18.25 14.96 17.48
CA GLN A 184 -17.94 13.55 17.36
C GLN A 184 -16.58 13.39 16.66
N TRP A 185 -15.57 13.04 17.46
CA TRP A 185 -14.31 12.49 16.99
C TRP A 185 -14.58 11.23 16.14
N PHE A 186 -13.69 10.85 15.19
CA PHE A 186 -13.87 9.61 14.40
C PHE A 186 -14.22 8.45 15.34
N GLN A 187 -15.37 7.83 15.11
CA GLN A 187 -15.85 6.73 15.94
C GLN A 187 -15.13 5.42 15.65
N GLY A 188 -14.57 5.30 14.43
CA GLY A 188 -13.80 4.16 14.01
C GLY A 188 -13.13 4.37 12.65
N THR A 189 -12.56 3.30 12.11
CA THR A 189 -11.79 3.34 10.86
C THR A 189 -12.64 3.62 9.62
N ALA A 190 -13.84 3.06 9.54
CA ALA A 190 -14.78 3.30 8.44
C ALA A 190 -15.45 4.68 8.55
N ASP A 191 -15.74 5.13 9.77
CA ASP A 191 -16.26 6.47 10.02
C ASP A 191 -15.29 7.55 9.55
N ALA A 192 -13.99 7.39 9.79
CA ALA A 192 -12.97 8.31 9.32
C ALA A 192 -13.01 8.49 7.80
N VAL A 193 -13.13 7.39 7.03
CA VAL A 193 -13.25 7.46 5.56
C VAL A 193 -14.59 8.07 5.15
N ARG A 194 -15.68 7.72 5.85
CA ARG A 194 -17.03 8.22 5.59
C ARG A 194 -17.12 9.74 5.70
N GLN A 195 -16.48 10.35 6.70
CA GLN A 195 -16.50 11.81 6.88
C GLN A 195 -15.82 12.56 5.71
N PHE A 196 -14.86 11.95 5.04
CA PHE A 196 -14.17 12.52 3.87
C PHE A 196 -14.65 11.96 2.54
N THR A 197 -15.85 11.36 2.49
CA THR A 197 -16.33 10.76 1.25
C THR A 197 -16.41 11.78 0.10
N TRP A 198 -16.71 13.04 0.42
CA TRP A 198 -16.77 14.15 -0.54
C TRP A 198 -15.45 14.40 -1.27
N VAL A 199 -14.30 14.07 -0.67
CA VAL A 199 -12.97 14.21 -1.29
C VAL A 199 -12.81 13.26 -2.48
N PHE A 200 -13.44 12.08 -2.40
CA PHE A 200 -13.42 11.09 -3.48
C PHE A 200 -14.42 11.43 -4.60
N GLU A 201 -15.36 12.33 -4.35
CA GLU A 201 -16.31 12.85 -5.33
C GLU A 201 -15.75 14.08 -6.09
N ASP A 202 -14.63 14.65 -5.62
CA ASP A 202 -13.97 15.79 -6.25
C ASP A 202 -13.41 15.44 -7.64
N ALA A 203 -13.33 16.45 -8.51
CA ALA A 203 -12.86 16.34 -9.89
C ALA A 203 -11.45 15.73 -9.99
N LYS A 204 -10.59 15.95 -8.98
CA LYS A 204 -9.24 15.39 -8.92
C LYS A 204 -9.21 13.86 -8.78
N THR A 205 -10.28 13.28 -8.25
CA THR A 205 -10.38 11.84 -7.93
C THR A 205 -11.33 11.10 -8.88
N LYS A 206 -11.99 11.80 -9.83
CA LYS A 206 -12.99 11.21 -10.73
C LYS A 206 -12.51 10.03 -11.59
N ASN A 207 -11.22 9.93 -11.88
CA ASN A 207 -10.66 8.84 -12.69
C ASN A 207 -10.16 7.65 -11.86
N VAL A 208 -10.47 7.61 -10.56
CA VAL A 208 -10.00 6.58 -9.64
C VAL A 208 -11.01 5.44 -9.57
N GLU A 209 -10.61 4.28 -10.05
CA GLU A 209 -11.43 3.05 -10.07
C GLU A 209 -11.23 2.20 -8.81
N HIS A 210 -10.06 2.31 -8.17
CA HIS A 210 -9.70 1.51 -7.01
C HIS A 210 -9.19 2.35 -5.84
N ILE A 211 -9.65 2.04 -4.65
CA ILE A 211 -9.20 2.65 -3.40
C ILE A 211 -8.47 1.60 -2.56
N LEU A 212 -7.21 1.88 -2.25
CA LEU A 212 -6.35 1.09 -1.39
C LEU A 212 -6.39 1.66 0.04
N ILE A 213 -6.91 0.90 0.99
CA ILE A 213 -6.94 1.27 2.40
C ILE A 213 -5.78 0.59 3.12
N LEU A 214 -4.94 1.39 3.79
CA LEU A 214 -3.72 0.96 4.47
C LEU A 214 -3.74 1.35 5.94
N SER A 215 -3.19 0.49 6.79
CA SER A 215 -2.86 0.87 8.17
C SER A 215 -1.54 1.65 8.23
N GLY A 216 -1.53 2.76 8.96
CA GLY A 216 -0.37 3.66 9.12
C GLY A 216 0.67 3.24 10.16
N ASP A 217 0.52 2.06 10.76
CA ASP A 217 1.26 1.62 11.96
C ASP A 217 1.88 0.22 11.86
N HIS A 218 1.82 -0.40 10.68
CA HIS A 218 2.42 -1.70 10.40
C HIS A 218 3.79 -1.54 9.73
N LEU A 219 4.75 -2.38 10.12
CA LEU A 219 6.08 -2.46 9.51
C LEU A 219 6.11 -3.63 8.52
N TYR A 220 6.11 -3.32 7.21
CA TYR A 220 6.16 -4.33 6.15
C TYR A 220 6.58 -3.70 4.82
N ARG A 221 6.99 -4.54 3.87
CA ARG A 221 7.25 -4.14 2.49
C ARG A 221 6.32 -4.91 1.57
N MET A 222 5.61 -4.21 0.70
CA MET A 222 4.68 -4.82 -0.24
C MET A 222 4.62 -3.99 -1.52
N ASP A 223 4.55 -4.67 -2.66
CA ASP A 223 4.17 -4.07 -3.93
C ASP A 223 2.65 -4.17 -4.08
N TYR A 224 1.98 -3.02 -3.98
CA TYR A 224 0.53 -2.95 -4.04
C TYR A 224 -0.02 -3.18 -5.45
N MET A 225 0.78 -3.01 -6.51
CA MET A 225 0.28 -3.26 -7.86
C MET A 225 -0.01 -4.74 -8.10
N ASN A 226 0.75 -5.64 -7.47
CA ASN A 226 0.45 -7.07 -7.50
C ASN A 226 -0.84 -7.42 -6.75
N PHE A 227 -1.17 -6.64 -5.73
CA PHE A 227 -2.41 -6.77 -4.96
C PHE A 227 -3.62 -6.25 -5.75
N VAL A 228 -3.50 -5.07 -6.34
CA VAL A 228 -4.51 -4.48 -7.22
C VAL A 228 -4.72 -5.33 -8.49
N GLN A 229 -3.66 -5.90 -9.06
CA GLN A 229 -3.79 -6.79 -10.21
C GLN A 229 -4.66 -8.01 -9.87
N LYS A 230 -4.44 -8.66 -8.71
CA LYS A 230 -5.30 -9.77 -8.29
C LYS A 230 -6.76 -9.34 -8.12
N HIS A 231 -6.99 -8.14 -7.57
CA HIS A 231 -8.33 -7.57 -7.42
C HIS A 231 -9.03 -7.41 -8.78
N ILE A 232 -8.31 -6.93 -9.80
CA ILE A 232 -8.80 -6.79 -11.17
C ILE A 232 -9.03 -8.16 -11.82
N ASP A 233 -8.06 -9.07 -11.73
CA ASP A 233 -8.11 -10.40 -12.36
C ASP A 233 -9.29 -11.24 -11.83
N THR A 234 -9.64 -11.06 -10.56
CA THR A 234 -10.77 -11.75 -9.93
C THR A 234 -12.09 -10.98 -10.01
N ASN A 235 -12.07 -9.78 -10.61
CA ASN A 235 -13.17 -8.82 -10.61
C ASN A 235 -13.83 -8.67 -9.22
N ALA A 236 -13.02 -8.71 -8.17
CA ALA A 236 -13.48 -8.65 -6.80
C ALA A 236 -14.04 -7.25 -6.48
N ASP A 237 -15.05 -7.17 -5.64
CA ASP A 237 -15.54 -5.89 -5.14
C ASP A 237 -14.65 -5.37 -4.01
N ILE A 238 -14.12 -6.32 -3.22
CA ILE A 238 -13.18 -6.08 -2.15
C ILE A 238 -12.10 -7.16 -2.21
N THR A 239 -10.83 -6.78 -2.04
CA THR A 239 -9.75 -7.73 -1.82
C THR A 239 -9.05 -7.46 -0.51
N VAL A 240 -8.85 -8.49 0.30
CA VAL A 240 -8.22 -8.42 1.63
C VAL A 240 -6.84 -9.06 1.58
N SER A 241 -5.85 -8.34 2.09
CA SER A 241 -4.50 -8.87 2.29
C SER A 241 -4.47 -9.76 3.52
N CYS A 242 -3.93 -10.97 3.38
CA CYS A 242 -3.85 -11.94 4.47
C CYS A 242 -2.46 -12.53 4.66
N ILE A 243 -2.23 -13.01 5.88
CA ILE A 243 -1.07 -13.82 6.26
C ILE A 243 -1.51 -15.09 6.98
N PRO A 244 -0.87 -16.24 6.72
CA PRO A 244 -1.02 -17.42 7.55
C PRO A 244 -0.51 -17.14 8.96
N MET A 245 -1.21 -17.65 9.97
CA MET A 245 -0.89 -17.38 11.37
C MET A 245 -1.04 -18.62 12.24
N ASP A 246 -0.18 -18.69 13.25
CA ASP A 246 -0.21 -19.66 14.33
C ASP A 246 -1.25 -19.31 15.42
N ASP A 247 -1.60 -20.27 16.27
CA ASP A 247 -2.65 -20.09 17.30
C ASP A 247 -2.31 -19.01 18.34
N SER A 248 -1.03 -18.76 18.62
CA SER A 248 -0.61 -17.88 19.72
C SER A 248 -1.01 -16.43 19.51
N ARG A 249 -1.09 -15.98 18.25
CA ARG A 249 -1.40 -14.58 17.88
C ARG A 249 -2.74 -14.42 17.16
N ALA A 250 -3.38 -15.51 16.75
CA ALA A 250 -4.59 -15.46 15.93
C ALA A 250 -5.74 -14.63 16.56
N SER A 251 -5.86 -14.64 17.91
CA SER A 251 -6.90 -13.90 18.62
C SER A 251 -6.77 -12.36 18.60
N ASP A 252 -5.61 -11.82 18.21
CA ASP A 252 -5.38 -10.37 18.09
C ASP A 252 -5.81 -9.81 16.72
N TYR A 253 -6.15 -10.67 15.76
CA TYR A 253 -6.41 -10.30 14.37
C TYR A 253 -7.84 -10.67 13.94
N GLY A 254 -8.28 -10.08 12.82
CA GLY A 254 -9.46 -10.55 12.10
C GLY A 254 -9.14 -11.80 11.31
N LEU A 255 -9.76 -12.92 11.67
CA LEU A 255 -9.59 -14.20 11.00
C LEU A 255 -10.62 -14.37 9.90
N MET A 256 -10.26 -15.11 8.86
CA MET A 256 -11.14 -15.37 7.72
C MET A 256 -11.10 -16.83 7.29
N LYS A 257 -12.25 -17.31 6.80
CA LYS A 257 -12.35 -18.57 6.06
C LYS A 257 -12.47 -18.30 4.58
N ILE A 258 -11.82 -19.15 3.80
CA ILE A 258 -11.82 -19.04 2.35
C ILE A 258 -12.33 -20.31 1.70
N ASP A 259 -12.90 -20.17 0.51
CA ASP A 259 -13.23 -21.29 -0.36
C ASP A 259 -12.02 -21.70 -1.23
N HIS A 260 -12.25 -22.63 -2.16
CA HIS A 260 -11.24 -23.10 -3.12
C HIS A 260 -10.88 -22.06 -4.20
N THR A 261 -11.70 -21.03 -4.40
CA THR A 261 -11.46 -19.95 -5.37
C THR A 261 -10.68 -18.78 -4.76
N GLY A 262 -10.59 -18.73 -3.42
CA GLY A 262 -10.00 -17.64 -2.65
C GLY A 262 -11.02 -16.59 -2.20
N GLN A 263 -12.32 -16.84 -2.36
CA GLN A 263 -13.39 -16.02 -1.84
C GLN A 263 -13.51 -16.21 -0.33
N ILE A 264 -13.71 -15.10 0.40
CA ILE A 264 -13.96 -15.13 1.84
C ILE A 264 -15.41 -15.58 2.08
N ILE A 265 -15.60 -16.63 2.89
CA ILE A 265 -16.92 -17.16 3.26
C ILE A 265 -17.35 -16.61 4.63
N GLU A 266 -16.40 -16.47 5.54
CA GLU A 266 -16.65 -16.07 6.92
C GLU A 266 -15.52 -15.16 7.40
N PHE A 267 -15.86 -14.11 8.13
CA PHE A 267 -14.90 -13.21 8.76
C PHE A 267 -15.27 -12.99 10.21
N SER A 268 -14.30 -13.13 11.12
CA SER A 268 -14.48 -12.87 12.54
C SER A 268 -13.36 -11.99 13.07
N GLU A 269 -13.69 -10.80 13.60
CA GLU A 269 -12.73 -9.91 14.24
C GLU A 269 -12.38 -10.39 15.65
N LYS A 270 -11.09 -10.65 15.91
CA LYS A 270 -10.53 -11.01 17.23
C LYS A 270 -11.30 -12.12 17.97
N PRO A 271 -11.52 -13.29 17.33
CA PRO A 271 -12.24 -14.39 17.94
C PRO A 271 -11.48 -14.97 19.13
N LYS A 272 -12.22 -15.44 20.14
CA LYS A 272 -11.67 -16.06 21.37
C LYS A 272 -12.35 -17.39 21.66
N GLY A 273 -11.63 -18.27 22.35
CA GLY A 273 -12.17 -19.55 22.85
C GLY A 273 -12.67 -20.47 21.73
N ALA A 274 -13.93 -20.90 21.82
CA ALA A 274 -14.54 -21.80 20.82
C ALA A 274 -14.60 -21.17 19.42
N ASN A 275 -14.88 -19.86 19.33
CA ASN A 275 -14.96 -19.15 18.06
C ASN A 275 -13.60 -19.08 17.36
N LEU A 276 -12.50 -19.02 18.12
CA LEU A 276 -11.15 -19.07 17.55
C LEU A 276 -10.93 -20.43 16.87
N LYS A 277 -11.18 -21.53 17.58
CA LYS A 277 -11.04 -22.89 17.04
C LYS A 277 -11.91 -23.12 15.82
N ALA A 278 -13.11 -22.53 15.79
CA ALA A 278 -14.01 -22.60 14.64
C ALA A 278 -13.45 -21.95 13.37
N MET A 279 -12.48 -21.03 13.49
CA MET A 279 -11.86 -20.30 12.37
C MET A 279 -10.62 -20.99 11.78
N GLN A 280 -10.32 -22.22 12.20
CA GLN A 280 -9.23 -23.00 11.59
C GLN A 280 -9.57 -23.36 10.14
N VAL A 281 -8.56 -23.29 9.28
CA VAL A 281 -8.67 -23.52 7.84
C VAL A 281 -7.44 -24.26 7.33
N ASP A 282 -7.63 -24.96 6.22
CA ASP A 282 -6.50 -25.55 5.49
C ASP A 282 -5.77 -24.46 4.70
N THR A 283 -4.62 -24.02 5.20
CA THR A 283 -3.82 -22.97 4.56
C THR A 283 -3.01 -23.48 3.35
N THR A 284 -3.08 -24.77 3.00
CA THR A 284 -2.56 -25.27 1.71
C THR A 284 -3.27 -24.63 0.53
N LEU A 285 -4.52 -24.17 0.69
CA LEU A 285 -5.26 -23.37 -0.29
C LEU A 285 -4.54 -22.06 -0.66
N LEU A 286 -3.72 -21.54 0.25
CA LEU A 286 -2.86 -20.36 0.02
C LEU A 286 -1.45 -20.73 -0.50
N GLY A 287 -1.25 -21.97 -0.94
CA GLY A 287 0.02 -22.48 -1.45
C GLY A 287 1.09 -22.67 -0.38
N LEU A 288 0.72 -23.01 0.85
CA LEU A 288 1.66 -23.41 1.90
C LEU A 288 2.00 -24.89 1.76
N SER A 289 3.20 -25.28 2.20
CA SER A 289 3.52 -26.70 2.33
C SER A 289 2.66 -27.36 3.42
N PRO A 290 2.39 -28.68 3.35
CA PRO A 290 1.57 -29.36 4.37
C PRO A 290 2.12 -29.24 5.81
N LEU A 291 3.43 -29.05 5.97
CA LEU A 291 4.07 -28.87 7.28
C LEU A 291 3.82 -27.47 7.84
N GLU A 292 3.96 -26.44 7.00
CA GLU A 292 3.65 -25.06 7.38
C GLU A 292 2.16 -24.89 7.64
N ALA A 293 1.30 -25.53 6.84
CA ALA A 293 -0.14 -25.43 7.01
C ALA A 293 -0.63 -25.98 8.35
N LYS A 294 0.01 -27.03 8.87
CA LYS A 294 -0.25 -27.54 10.23
C LYS A 294 0.20 -26.58 11.33
N SER A 295 1.27 -25.84 11.10
CA SER A 295 1.82 -24.89 12.08
C SER A 295 1.05 -23.56 12.08
N CYS A 296 0.50 -23.17 10.92
CA CYS A 296 -0.25 -21.95 10.70
C CYS A 296 -1.67 -22.28 10.20
N PRO A 297 -2.59 -22.74 11.07
CA PRO A 297 -3.94 -23.16 10.69
C PRO A 297 -4.92 -21.99 10.54
N TYR A 298 -4.48 -20.73 10.67
CA TYR A 298 -5.34 -19.56 10.54
C TYR A 298 -4.91 -18.65 9.40
N ILE A 299 -5.88 -17.91 8.85
CA ILE A 299 -5.65 -16.83 7.89
C ILE A 299 -6.08 -15.52 8.54
N ALA A 300 -5.13 -14.62 8.75
CA ALA A 300 -5.36 -13.35 9.43
C ALA A 300 -5.30 -12.18 8.44
N SER A 301 -6.23 -11.23 8.58
CA SER A 301 -6.24 -9.96 7.85
C SER A 301 -5.10 -9.06 8.31
N MET A 302 -4.38 -8.46 7.36
CA MET A 302 -3.34 -7.48 7.67
C MET A 302 -3.87 -6.05 7.86
N GLY A 303 -5.18 -5.83 7.71
CA GLY A 303 -5.75 -4.47 7.69
C GLY A 303 -5.36 -3.68 6.43
N VAL A 304 -5.13 -4.38 5.32
CA VAL A 304 -4.85 -3.80 4.00
C VAL A 304 -5.91 -4.30 3.03
N TYR A 305 -6.63 -3.36 2.42
CA TYR A 305 -7.82 -3.64 1.62
C TYR A 305 -7.75 -2.90 0.28
N VAL A 306 -8.23 -3.52 -0.80
CA VAL A 306 -8.54 -2.83 -2.06
C VAL A 306 -10.03 -2.90 -2.28
N PHE A 307 -10.65 -1.76 -2.56
CA PHE A 307 -12.05 -1.64 -2.91
C PHE A 307 -12.17 -1.09 -4.32
N LYS A 308 -13.22 -1.50 -5.04
CA LYS A 308 -13.75 -0.67 -6.12
C LYS A 308 -14.30 0.62 -5.53
N THR A 309 -14.02 1.75 -6.15
CA THR A 309 -14.42 3.07 -5.64
C THR A 309 -15.93 3.14 -5.43
N ASP A 310 -16.72 2.71 -6.40
CA ASP A 310 -18.18 2.78 -6.33
C ASP A 310 -18.76 1.88 -5.23
N VAL A 311 -18.19 0.69 -5.03
CA VAL A 311 -18.56 -0.24 -3.95
C VAL A 311 -18.28 0.40 -2.59
N LEU A 312 -17.09 0.99 -2.38
CA LEU A 312 -16.76 1.64 -1.11
C LEU A 312 -17.74 2.76 -0.78
N LEU A 313 -18.04 3.63 -1.76
CA LEU A 313 -18.99 4.73 -1.59
C LEU A 313 -20.40 4.22 -1.27
N LYS A 314 -20.85 3.17 -1.96
CA LYS A 314 -22.16 2.54 -1.70
C LYS A 314 -22.26 1.95 -0.30
N LEU A 315 -21.21 1.23 0.13
CA LEU A 315 -21.14 0.62 1.45
C LEU A 315 -21.19 1.67 2.56
N LEU A 316 -20.38 2.72 2.45
CA LEU A 316 -20.26 3.73 3.51
C LEU A 316 -21.44 4.72 3.57
N LYS A 317 -22.04 5.10 2.41
CA LYS A 317 -23.13 6.08 2.39
C LYS A 317 -24.52 5.47 2.54
N TRP A 318 -24.76 4.31 1.92
CA TRP A 318 -26.13 3.82 1.73
C TRP A 318 -26.39 2.52 2.49
N ARG A 319 -25.50 1.53 2.38
CA ARG A 319 -25.75 0.19 2.94
C ARG A 319 -25.49 0.13 4.44
N TYR A 320 -24.38 0.73 4.89
CA TYR A 320 -23.91 0.66 6.28
C TYR A 320 -23.56 2.06 6.84
N PRO A 321 -24.51 3.01 6.85
CA PRO A 321 -24.25 4.40 7.23
C PRO A 321 -23.91 4.59 8.72
N THR A 322 -24.20 3.58 9.56
CA THR A 322 -23.92 3.60 11.00
C THR A 322 -22.69 2.78 11.38
N SER A 323 -22.09 2.05 10.43
CA SER A 323 -20.96 1.18 10.72
C SER A 323 -19.67 1.97 10.85
N ASN A 324 -18.92 1.76 11.92
CA ASN A 324 -17.79 2.58 12.29
C ASN A 324 -16.44 1.94 11.96
N ASP A 325 -16.37 0.61 11.81
CA ASP A 325 -15.11 -0.09 11.61
C ASP A 325 -15.09 -1.02 10.40
N PHE A 326 -13.96 -1.01 9.68
CA PHE A 326 -13.80 -1.87 8.51
C PHE A 326 -13.74 -3.35 8.88
N GLY A 327 -12.89 -3.72 9.85
CA GLY A 327 -12.63 -5.12 10.19
C GLY A 327 -13.80 -5.81 10.89
N SER A 328 -14.44 -5.16 11.86
CA SER A 328 -15.52 -5.77 12.65
C SER A 328 -16.90 -5.65 12.03
N GLU A 329 -17.14 -4.70 11.13
CA GLU A 329 -18.49 -4.42 10.64
C GLU A 329 -18.58 -4.43 9.11
N ILE A 330 -17.83 -3.57 8.40
CA ILE A 330 -17.96 -3.45 6.94
C ILE A 330 -17.57 -4.73 6.21
N ILE A 331 -16.41 -5.32 6.51
CA ILE A 331 -15.93 -6.51 5.81
C ILE A 331 -16.83 -7.72 6.10
N PRO A 332 -17.17 -8.07 7.36
CA PRO A 332 -18.10 -9.16 7.64
C PRO A 332 -19.45 -8.99 6.95
N ALA A 333 -20.00 -7.77 6.92
CA ALA A 333 -21.28 -7.50 6.29
C ALA A 333 -21.18 -7.51 4.76
N ALA A 334 -20.03 -7.16 4.18
CA ALA A 334 -19.80 -7.23 2.74
C ALA A 334 -19.59 -8.66 2.24
N VAL A 335 -19.04 -9.56 3.06
CA VAL A 335 -18.86 -10.98 2.70
C VAL A 335 -20.17 -11.67 2.32
N ALA A 336 -21.30 -11.27 2.89
CA ALA A 336 -22.60 -11.86 2.58
C ALA A 336 -23.14 -11.45 1.18
N ASP A 337 -22.87 -10.22 0.74
CA ASP A 337 -23.56 -9.60 -0.42
C ASP A 337 -22.61 -9.24 -1.58
N HIS A 338 -21.28 -9.36 -1.41
CA HIS A 338 -20.27 -8.90 -2.39
C HIS A 338 -19.17 -9.93 -2.64
N ASN A 339 -18.49 -9.83 -3.78
CA ASN A 339 -17.34 -10.68 -4.08
C ASN A 339 -16.10 -10.20 -3.31
N VAL A 340 -15.88 -10.76 -2.12
CA VAL A 340 -14.72 -10.49 -1.28
C VAL A 340 -13.65 -11.56 -1.48
N GLN A 341 -12.50 -11.17 -2.03
CA GLN A 341 -11.40 -12.09 -2.36
C GLN A 341 -10.21 -11.92 -1.42
N VAL A 342 -9.43 -12.97 -1.26
CA VAL A 342 -8.19 -12.92 -0.49
C VAL A 342 -6.96 -12.83 -1.40
N LYS A 343 -5.93 -12.12 -0.94
CA LYS A 343 -4.57 -12.23 -1.47
C LYS A 343 -3.60 -12.54 -0.33
N LYS A 344 -2.87 -13.65 -0.45
CA LYS A 344 -1.71 -13.92 0.40
C LYS A 344 -0.63 -12.89 0.15
N THR A 345 -0.16 -12.26 1.23
CA THR A 345 1.04 -11.42 1.22
C THR A 345 2.25 -12.26 1.59
N LEU A 346 3.31 -12.12 0.81
CA LEU A 346 4.58 -12.78 1.09
C LEU A 346 5.28 -11.98 2.21
N SER A 347 5.59 -12.67 3.31
CA SER A 347 6.31 -12.12 4.46
C SER A 347 7.81 -12.03 4.20
#